data_AF-A0A0F8W1T9-F1
#
_entry.id   AF-A0A0F8W1T9-F1
#
_cell.length_a   1.000
_cell.length_b   1.000
_cell.length_c   1.000
_cell.angle_alpha   90.00
_cell.angle_beta   90.00
_cell.angle_gamma   90.00
#
_symmetry.space_group_name_H-M   'P 1'
#
loop_
_entity.id
_entity.type
_entity.pdbx_description
1 polymer ?
#
loop_
_entity_poly.entity_id
_entity_poly.type
_entity_poly.pdbx_seq_one_letter_code
_entity_poly.pdbx_strand_id
1 'polypeptide(L)'
;MSARIGDYRGPIRRALGPAALLLAVAGAWGQGQVPASGYVHEDVVISARQMYTFTVKGQTVNILLGDFSLTLGRRVLSGRDAVLWIKQRQLGPRVLRDVEVYIEGAASILEPDGTLAKGRRIFDVIRHIGAVRARVDVQGGKDLASFPLYRRAVTMRTDLAALPTVP
;
A
#
# COMPACT_ATOMS: atom_id res chain seq x y z
N MET A 1 3.34 -80.75 -32.28
CA MET A 1 2.05 -80.50 -32.94
C MET A 1 1.80 -79.00 -32.88
N SER A 2 1.95 -78.27 -34.00
CA SER A 2 0.85 -77.74 -34.83
C SER A 2 -0.12 -76.86 -34.03
N ALA A 3 -0.47 -75.63 -34.40
CA ALA A 3 -0.24 -74.85 -35.62
C ALA A 3 -0.82 -73.43 -35.43
N ARG A 4 -0.24 -72.47 -36.17
CA ARG A 4 -0.87 -71.39 -36.97
C ARG A 4 -1.71 -70.28 -36.30
N ILE A 5 -1.28 -69.02 -36.43
CA ILE A 5 -1.66 -67.98 -37.44
C ILE A 5 -2.82 -67.11 -36.96
N GLY A 6 -2.62 -65.79 -37.00
CA GLY A 6 -3.69 -64.81 -36.91
C GLY A 6 -3.20 -63.37 -36.83
N ASP A 7 -2.52 -62.90 -37.88
CA ASP A 7 -2.29 -61.47 -38.13
C ASP A 7 -3.62 -60.70 -38.25
N TYR A 8 -3.73 -59.56 -37.56
CA TYR A 8 -4.60 -58.45 -38.02
C TYR A 8 -3.86 -57.12 -37.86
N ARG A 9 -3.46 -56.57 -39.00
CA ARG A 9 -3.02 -55.18 -39.20
C ARG A 9 -4.25 -54.26 -39.27
N GLY A 10 -4.16 -53.05 -38.72
CA GLY A 10 -4.96 -51.92 -39.19
C GLY A 10 -5.09 -50.75 -38.21
N PRO A 11 -5.22 -49.50 -38.69
CA PRO A 11 -4.32 -48.44 -38.24
C PRO A 11 -5.02 -47.14 -37.73
N ILE A 12 -4.21 -46.30 -37.07
CA ILE A 12 -4.31 -44.82 -36.96
C ILE A 12 -5.57 -44.25 -36.28
N ARG A 13 -5.36 -43.53 -35.16
CA ARG A 13 -5.73 -42.10 -35.08
C ARG A 13 -5.04 -41.39 -33.92
N ARG A 14 -4.34 -40.32 -34.31
CA ARG A 14 -3.73 -39.29 -33.48
C ARG A 14 -4.77 -38.64 -32.57
N ALA A 15 -4.39 -38.34 -31.33
CA ALA A 15 -4.82 -37.14 -30.65
C ALA A 15 -3.67 -36.64 -29.77
N LEU A 16 -2.85 -35.75 -30.35
CA LEU A 16 -2.04 -34.81 -29.58
C LEU A 16 -3.00 -34.04 -28.65
N GLY A 17 -2.83 -34.16 -27.34
CA GLY A 17 -3.45 -33.26 -26.39
C GLY A 17 -2.42 -32.26 -25.86
N PRO A 18 -2.39 -31.02 -26.37
CA PRO A 18 -2.05 -29.85 -25.57
C PRO A 18 -3.40 -29.19 -25.18
N ALA A 19 -3.59 -28.56 -24.05
CA ALA A 19 -2.65 -27.80 -23.26
C ALA A 19 -3.16 -27.77 -21.82
N ALA A 20 -2.27 -28.06 -20.88
CA ALA A 20 -2.46 -27.66 -19.50
C ALA A 20 -2.41 -26.13 -19.44
N LEU A 21 -3.59 -25.51 -19.32
CA LEU A 21 -3.71 -24.08 -19.06
C LEU A 21 -3.23 -23.83 -17.62
N LEU A 22 -1.94 -23.53 -17.45
CA LEU A 22 -1.43 -22.97 -16.20
C LEU A 22 -1.96 -21.55 -16.07
N LEU A 23 -3.08 -21.39 -15.36
CA LEU A 23 -3.55 -20.10 -14.85
C LEU A 23 -2.53 -19.59 -13.82
N ALA A 24 -1.53 -18.86 -14.31
CA ALA A 24 -0.69 -18.02 -13.47
C ALA A 24 -1.58 -16.92 -12.88
N VAL A 25 -1.98 -17.07 -11.62
CA VAL A 25 -2.48 -15.95 -10.82
C VAL A 25 -1.27 -15.08 -10.51
N ALA A 26 -0.86 -14.28 -11.49
CA ALA A 26 0.04 -13.16 -11.27
C ALA A 26 -0.68 -12.25 -10.27
N GLY A 27 -0.10 -12.13 -9.08
CA GLY A 27 -0.59 -11.24 -8.05
C GLY A 27 -0.75 -9.86 -8.66
N ALA A 28 -2.00 -9.43 -8.80
CA ALA A 28 -2.34 -8.06 -9.11
C ALA A 28 -1.87 -7.21 -7.94
N TRP A 29 -0.61 -6.78 -7.99
CA TRP A 29 -0.19 -5.54 -7.37
C TRP A 29 -1.01 -4.49 -8.09
N GLY A 30 -2.20 -4.20 -7.55
CA GLY A 30 -3.06 -3.14 -8.05
C GLY A 30 -2.21 -1.88 -8.08
N GLN A 31 -1.82 -1.50 -9.29
CA GLN A 31 -1.24 -0.20 -9.58
C GLN A 31 -2.36 0.80 -9.30
N GLY A 32 -2.46 1.22 -8.04
CA GLY A 32 -3.14 2.46 -7.72
C GLY A 32 -2.37 3.54 -8.47
N GLN A 33 -2.86 3.90 -9.66
CA GLN A 33 -2.39 5.09 -10.36
C GLN A 33 -2.60 6.23 -9.36
N VAL A 34 -1.51 6.80 -8.84
CA VAL A 34 -1.57 8.01 -8.04
C VAL A 34 -2.10 9.08 -8.99
N PRO A 35 -3.35 9.56 -8.84
CA PRO A 35 -3.80 10.65 -9.69
C PRO A 35 -2.86 11.82 -9.43
N ALA A 36 -2.32 12.40 -10.49
CA ALA A 36 -1.66 13.69 -10.44
C ALA A 36 -2.71 14.77 -10.17
N SER A 37 -3.30 14.78 -8.97
CA SER A 37 -4.23 15.82 -8.55
C SER A 37 -3.50 16.77 -7.61
N GLY A 38 -3.81 18.06 -7.77
CA GLY A 38 -3.22 19.12 -6.99
C GLY A 38 -3.39 18.93 -5.48
N TYR A 39 -2.81 19.84 -4.71
CA TYR A 39 -2.99 19.84 -3.26
C TYR A 39 -4.48 19.89 -2.91
N VAL A 40 -4.92 18.93 -2.10
CA VAL A 40 -6.30 18.87 -1.59
C VAL A 40 -6.47 19.88 -0.47
N HIS A 41 -7.50 20.72 -0.54
CA HIS A 41 -7.79 21.79 0.43
C HIS A 41 -8.63 21.32 1.62
N GLU A 42 -8.33 20.14 2.15
CA GLU A 42 -9.11 19.52 3.23
C GLU A 42 -8.24 19.33 4.47
N ASP A 43 -8.88 19.42 5.63
CA ASP A 43 -8.25 19.07 6.90
C ASP A 43 -8.02 17.56 6.97
N VAL A 44 -6.88 17.16 7.54
CA VAL A 44 -6.56 15.76 7.82
C VAL A 44 -6.90 15.47 9.28
N VAL A 45 -7.72 14.44 9.49
CA VAL A 45 -7.98 13.90 10.83
C VAL A 45 -7.34 12.53 10.93
N ILE A 46 -6.47 12.36 11.92
CA ILE A 46 -5.75 11.12 12.21
C ILE A 46 -6.29 10.55 13.52
N SER A 47 -6.58 9.26 13.53
CA SER A 47 -7.02 8.52 14.71
C SER A 47 -6.18 7.25 14.87
N ALA A 48 -5.79 6.94 16.10
CA ALA A 48 -5.12 5.69 16.49
C ALA A 48 -5.14 5.57 18.01
N ARG A 49 -4.81 4.40 18.58
CA ARG A 49 -4.66 4.27 20.03
C ARG A 49 -3.41 4.98 20.54
N GLN A 50 -2.30 4.84 19.83
CA GLN A 50 -1.02 5.44 20.23
C GLN A 50 -0.37 6.14 19.06
N MET A 51 0.29 7.27 19.34
CA MET A 51 1.14 7.98 18.39
C MET A 51 2.48 8.35 19.01
N TYR A 52 3.55 7.96 18.33
CA TYR A 52 4.91 8.32 18.68
C TYR A 52 5.52 9.18 17.59
N THR A 53 5.98 10.36 17.97
CA THR A 53 6.57 11.34 17.04
C THR A 53 8.07 11.45 17.28
N PHE A 54 8.85 11.39 16.20
CA PHE A 54 10.29 11.63 16.21
C PHE A 54 10.74 12.20 14.87
N THR A 55 11.99 12.64 14.78
CA THR A 55 12.55 13.24 13.57
C THR A 55 13.67 12.37 13.00
N VAL A 56 13.63 12.10 11.70
CA VAL A 56 14.69 11.39 10.98
C VAL A 56 15.07 12.20 9.75
N LYS A 57 16.35 12.58 9.64
CA LYS A 57 16.89 13.36 8.50
C LYS A 57 16.05 14.60 8.19
N GLY A 58 15.60 15.32 9.22
CA GLY A 58 14.79 16.53 9.09
C GLY A 58 13.31 16.29 8.72
N GLN A 59 12.85 15.04 8.60
CA GLN A 59 11.44 14.72 8.39
C GLN A 59 10.78 14.32 9.71
N THR A 60 9.60 14.86 9.96
CA THR A 60 8.77 14.39 11.08
C THR A 60 8.18 13.04 10.73
N VAL A 61 8.40 12.08 11.61
CA VAL A 61 7.89 10.72 11.52
C VAL A 61 6.89 10.49 12.64
N ASN A 62 5.72 9.96 12.30
CA ASN A 62 4.75 9.48 13.28
C ASN A 62 4.56 7.97 13.10
N ILE A 63 4.71 7.22 14.19
CA ILE A 63 4.30 5.81 14.26
C ILE A 63 2.97 5.75 14.99
N LEU A 64 1.96 5.17 14.34
CA LEU A 64 0.61 5.02 14.86
C LEU A 64 0.30 3.55 15.09
N LEU A 65 -0.12 3.21 16.31
CA LEU A 65 -0.37 1.83 16.72
C LEU A 65 -1.82 1.65 17.16
N GLY A 66 -2.45 0.61 16.64
CA GLY A 66 -3.82 0.22 16.97
C GLY A 66 -4.90 1.08 16.31
N ASP A 67 -5.83 0.44 15.60
CA ASP A 67 -7.03 1.02 15.00
C ASP A 67 -6.75 2.31 14.20
N PHE A 68 -5.67 2.32 13.42
CA PHE A 68 -5.29 3.48 12.61
C PHE A 68 -6.37 3.83 11.59
N SER A 69 -6.73 5.12 11.57
CA SER A 69 -7.52 5.73 10.51
C SER A 69 -7.04 7.15 10.20
N LEU A 70 -7.03 7.50 8.92
CA LEU A 70 -6.78 8.85 8.42
C LEU A 70 -7.92 9.24 7.49
N THR A 71 -8.56 10.37 7.77
CA THR A 71 -9.63 10.94 6.94
C THR A 71 -9.15 12.25 6.32
N LEU A 72 -9.34 12.38 5.01
CA LEU A 72 -9.11 13.60 4.22
C LEU A 72 -10.35 13.86 3.36
N GLY A 73 -11.22 14.76 3.80
CA GLY A 73 -12.54 14.95 3.18
C GLY A 73 -13.33 13.63 3.17
N ARG A 74 -13.66 13.12 1.98
CA ARG A 74 -14.36 11.83 1.77
C ARG A 74 -13.44 10.62 1.65
N ARG A 75 -12.12 10.83 1.56
CA ARG A 75 -11.13 9.77 1.41
C ARG A 75 -10.74 9.24 2.78
N VAL A 76 -10.76 7.92 2.95
CA VAL A 76 -10.44 7.26 4.24
C VAL A 76 -9.39 6.19 4.04
N LEU A 77 -8.29 6.31 4.77
CA LEU A 77 -7.25 5.30 4.87
C LEU A 77 -7.37 4.62 6.23
N SER A 78 -7.26 3.30 6.31
CA SER A 78 -7.36 2.58 7.58
C SER A 78 -6.53 1.30 7.61
N GLY A 79 -6.18 0.86 8.82
CA GLY A 79 -5.48 -0.41 9.07
C GLY A 79 -5.19 -0.57 10.57
N ARG A 80 -4.42 -1.60 10.93
CA ARG A 80 -4.05 -1.82 12.33
C ARG A 80 -3.01 -0.80 12.80
N ASP A 81 -1.93 -0.65 12.03
CA ASP A 81 -0.81 0.23 12.37
C ASP A 81 -0.37 1.04 11.14
N ALA A 82 0.26 2.19 11.37
CA ALA A 82 0.77 3.03 10.29
C ALA A 82 2.07 3.76 10.64
N VAL A 83 2.77 4.18 9.59
CA VAL A 83 3.91 5.11 9.66
C VAL A 83 3.64 6.26 8.71
N LEU A 84 3.77 7.49 9.21
CA LEU A 84 3.63 8.72 8.43
C LEU A 84 4.97 9.44 8.37
N TRP A 85 5.41 9.83 7.18
CA TRP A 85 6.46 10.84 7.01
C TRP A 85 5.83 12.12 6.51
N ILE A 86 6.01 13.21 7.26
CA ILE A 86 5.43 14.51 6.94
C ILE A 86 6.56 15.44 6.52
N LYS A 87 6.50 15.89 5.26
CA LYS A 87 7.31 17.00 4.75
C LYS A 87 6.42 18.24 4.67
N GLN A 88 6.89 19.34 5.22
CA GLN A 88 6.18 20.63 5.17
C GLN A 88 6.96 21.62 4.32
N ARG A 89 6.24 22.40 3.51
CA ARG A 89 6.80 23.50 2.72
C ARG A 89 5.92 24.74 2.86
N GLN A 90 6.51 25.88 3.11
CA GLN A 90 5.79 27.15 3.15
C GLN A 90 5.64 27.71 1.73
N LEU A 91 4.42 28.09 1.33
CA LEU A 91 4.14 28.80 0.08
C LEU A 91 3.27 30.03 0.39
N GLY A 92 3.94 31.18 0.58
CA GLY A 92 3.29 32.41 1.05
C GLY A 92 2.63 32.18 2.44
N PRO A 93 1.34 32.48 2.62
CA PRO A 93 0.63 32.23 3.89
C PRO A 93 0.22 30.77 4.10
N ARG A 94 0.41 29.89 3.10
CA ARG A 94 -0.08 28.50 3.12
C ARG A 94 1.03 27.52 3.50
N VAL A 95 0.68 26.50 4.28
CA VAL A 95 1.55 25.36 4.57
C VAL A 95 1.14 24.20 3.66
N LEU A 96 2.01 23.83 2.72
CA LEU A 96 1.88 22.63 1.90
C LEU A 96 2.43 21.44 2.68
N ARG A 97 1.72 20.31 2.66
CA ARG A 97 2.17 19.07 3.29
C ARG A 97 2.13 17.91 2.31
N ASP A 98 3.28 17.25 2.20
CA ASP A 98 3.42 15.97 1.52
C ASP A 98 3.54 14.90 2.61
N VAL A 99 2.53 14.04 2.71
CA VAL A 99 2.42 12.99 3.73
C VAL A 99 2.54 11.65 3.04
N GLU A 100 3.65 10.96 3.27
CA GLU A 100 3.84 9.59 2.83
C GLU A 100 3.31 8.66 3.91
N VAL A 101 2.42 7.74 3.54
CA VAL A 101 1.66 6.88 4.46
C VAL A 101 1.98 5.43 4.16
N TYR A 102 2.46 4.70 5.16
CA TYR A 102 2.55 3.24 5.13
C TYR A 102 1.54 2.67 6.13
N ILE A 103 0.76 1.67 5.73
CA ILE A 103 -0.27 1.03 6.55
C ILE A 103 -0.03 -0.48 6.57
N GLU A 104 -0.12 -1.12 7.73
CA GLU A 104 -0.02 -2.57 7.89
C GLU A 104 -1.17 -3.15 8.72
N GLY A 105 -1.60 -4.36 8.36
CA GLY A 105 -2.63 -5.12 9.08
C GLY A 105 -4.03 -4.72 8.63
N ALA A 106 -4.55 -5.44 7.62
CA ALA A 106 -5.85 -5.14 7.00
C ALA A 106 -5.95 -3.71 6.45
N ALA A 107 -4.91 -3.27 5.75
CA ALA A 107 -4.85 -1.95 5.16
C ALA A 107 -5.95 -1.76 4.10
N SER A 108 -6.60 -0.61 4.11
CA SER A 108 -7.57 -0.23 3.08
C SER A 108 -7.57 1.28 2.78
N ILE A 109 -7.94 1.62 1.55
CA ILE A 109 -8.20 2.98 1.08
C ILE A 109 -9.60 2.99 0.48
N LEU A 110 -10.49 3.81 1.06
CA LEU A 110 -11.76 4.17 0.48
C LEU A 110 -11.61 5.53 -0.21
N GLU A 111 -11.71 5.53 -1.54
CA GLU A 111 -11.68 6.74 -2.34
C GLU A 111 -13.05 7.44 -2.31
N PRO A 112 -13.11 8.75 -2.63
CA PRO A 112 -14.35 9.50 -2.59
C PRO A 112 -15.47 8.89 -3.45
N ASP A 113 -15.15 8.30 -4.60
CA ASP A 113 -16.11 7.65 -5.51
C ASP A 113 -16.70 6.34 -4.97
N GLY A 114 -16.24 5.89 -3.79
CA GLY A 114 -16.65 4.62 -3.18
C GLY A 114 -15.73 3.45 -3.54
N THR A 115 -14.70 3.67 -4.37
CA THR A 115 -13.72 2.63 -4.71
C THR A 115 -12.95 2.23 -3.47
N LEU A 116 -12.88 0.92 -3.20
CA LEU A 116 -12.23 0.36 -2.02
C LEU A 116 -11.05 -0.51 -2.42
N ALA A 117 -9.83 -0.01 -2.18
CA ALA A 117 -8.61 -0.79 -2.29
C ALA A 117 -8.30 -1.46 -0.95
N LYS A 118 -7.92 -2.75 -0.96
CA LYS A 118 -7.52 -3.50 0.24
C LYS A 118 -6.21 -4.23 0.02
N GLY A 119 -5.45 -4.40 1.09
CA GLY A 119 -4.20 -5.16 1.07
C GLY A 119 -3.72 -5.53 2.47
N ARG A 120 -2.70 -6.40 2.52
CA ARG A 120 -2.00 -6.64 3.79
C ARG A 120 -1.21 -5.41 4.24
N ARG A 121 -0.66 -4.69 3.26
CA ARG A 121 0.10 -3.46 3.39
C ARG A 121 -0.24 -2.53 2.24
N ILE A 122 -0.28 -1.24 2.50
CA ILE A 122 -0.50 -0.21 1.50
C ILE A 122 0.51 0.92 1.75
N PHE A 123 1.04 1.48 0.67
CA PHE A 123 1.80 2.72 0.70
C PHE A 123 1.10 3.74 -0.20
N ASP A 124 0.98 4.97 0.28
CA ASP A 124 0.32 6.04 -0.44
C ASP A 124 0.96 7.40 -0.15
N VAL A 125 0.76 8.38 -1.03
CA VAL A 125 1.29 9.73 -0.89
C VAL A 125 0.16 10.74 -0.98
N ILE A 126 -0.09 11.44 0.13
CA ILE A 126 -1.13 12.46 0.25
C ILE A 126 -0.50 13.84 0.16
N ARG A 127 -1.00 14.68 -0.76
CA ARG A 127 -0.62 16.09 -0.88
C ARG A 127 -1.81 16.96 -0.46
N HIS A 128 -1.69 17.68 0.64
CA HIS A 128 -2.80 18.49 1.16
C HIS A 128 -2.38 19.85 1.70
N ILE A 129 -3.36 20.76 1.74
CA ILE A 129 -3.33 22.10 2.31
C ILE A 129 -4.48 22.15 3.30
N GLY A 130 -4.16 22.14 4.59
CA GLY A 130 -5.16 22.13 5.65
C GLY A 130 -4.52 21.99 7.02
N ALA A 131 -5.34 21.96 8.06
CA ALA A 131 -4.88 21.58 9.38
C ALA A 131 -4.70 20.06 9.47
N VAL A 132 -3.74 19.62 10.29
CA VAL A 132 -3.60 18.21 10.68
C VAL A 132 -4.04 18.10 12.13
N ARG A 133 -5.03 17.25 12.41
CA ARG A 133 -5.55 17.00 13.75
C ARG A 133 -5.36 15.53 14.09
N ALA A 134 -4.82 15.25 15.27
CA ALA A 134 -4.66 13.89 15.78
C ALA A 134 -5.60 13.65 16.96
N ARG A 135 -6.27 12.49 16.96
CA ARG A 135 -7.11 11.98 18.05
C ARG A 135 -6.50 10.66 18.49
N VAL A 136 -5.75 10.69 19.59
CA VAL A 136 -5.02 9.52 20.08
C VAL A 136 -5.16 9.41 21.59
N ASP A 137 -5.20 8.18 22.10
CA ASP A 137 -5.30 7.94 23.54
C ASP A 137 -3.97 8.22 24.23
N VAL A 138 -2.87 7.84 23.57
CA VAL A 138 -1.50 8.02 24.06
C VAL A 138 -0.65 8.74 23.02
N GLN A 139 0.02 9.80 23.44
CA GLN A 139 1.00 10.52 22.62
C GLN A 139 2.36 10.55 23.30
N GLY A 140 3.43 10.27 22.56
CA GLY A 140 4.80 10.27 23.09
C GLY A 140 5.86 10.74 22.09
N GLY A 141 6.96 11.28 22.60
CA GLY A 141 8.13 11.69 21.81
C GLY A 141 9.29 10.72 21.99
N LYS A 142 9.16 9.48 21.49
CA LYS A 142 10.20 8.46 21.60
C LYS A 142 10.79 8.17 20.23
N ASP A 143 12.12 8.13 20.14
CA ASP A 143 12.78 7.63 18.94
C ASP A 143 12.49 6.13 18.79
N LEU A 144 11.82 5.80 17.69
CA LEU A 144 11.42 4.45 17.33
C LEU A 144 11.99 4.05 15.97
N ALA A 145 13.13 4.62 15.56
CA ALA A 145 13.81 4.26 14.32
C ALA A 145 14.23 2.78 14.25
N SER A 146 14.44 2.11 15.38
CA SER A 146 14.74 0.67 15.44
C SER A 146 13.48 -0.22 15.50
N PHE A 147 12.29 0.38 15.66
CA PHE A 147 11.04 -0.35 15.84
C PHE A 147 10.71 -1.19 14.59
N PRO A 148 10.28 -2.46 14.74
CA PRO A 148 10.08 -3.35 13.59
C PRO A 148 9.14 -2.82 12.52
N LEU A 149 8.06 -2.13 12.91
CA LEU A 149 7.12 -1.51 11.96
C LEU A 149 7.82 -0.44 11.11
N TYR A 150 8.61 0.44 11.72
CA TYR A 150 9.33 1.50 11.01
C TYR A 150 10.31 0.93 10.00
N ARG A 151 11.08 -0.11 10.37
CA ARG A 151 12.03 -0.76 9.45
C ARG A 151 11.34 -1.32 8.21
N ARG A 152 10.22 -2.03 8.37
CA ARG A 152 9.43 -2.55 7.23
C ARG A 152 8.88 -1.43 6.36
N ALA A 153 8.40 -0.36 6.99
CA ALA A 153 7.88 0.81 6.29
C ALA A 153 8.97 1.50 5.45
N VAL A 154 10.19 1.65 5.99
CA VAL A 154 11.36 2.16 5.26
C VAL A 154 11.73 1.27 4.09
N THR A 155 11.77 -0.05 4.27
CA THR A 155 12.03 -0.99 3.16
C THR A 155 11.05 -0.77 2.02
N MET A 156 9.73 -0.80 2.29
CA MET A 156 8.72 -0.58 1.25
C MET A 156 8.85 0.79 0.58
N ARG A 157 9.12 1.84 1.36
CA ARG A 157 9.34 3.20 0.84
C ARG A 157 10.54 3.25 -0.11
N THR A 158 11.64 2.60 0.23
CA THR A 158 12.85 2.54 -0.60
C THR A 158 12.61 1.71 -1.87
N ASP A 159 11.94 0.57 -1.76
CA ASP A 159 11.62 -0.29 -2.91
C ASP A 159 10.77 0.46 -3.94
N LEU A 160 9.76 1.21 -3.48
CA LEU A 160 8.90 2.02 -4.36
C LEU A 160 9.64 3.21 -4.99
N ALA A 161 10.56 3.83 -4.26
CA ALA A 161 11.38 4.91 -4.80
C ALA A 161 12.40 4.44 -5.84
N ALA A 162 12.77 3.15 -5.83
CA ALA A 162 13.68 2.55 -6.80
C ALA A 162 12.99 2.10 -8.09
N LEU A 163 11.66 2.09 -8.14
CA LEU A 163 10.93 1.74 -9.36
C LEU A 163 11.17 2.81 -10.44
N PRO A 164 11.45 2.42 -11.69
CA PRO A 164 11.61 3.38 -12.78
C PRO A 164 10.30 4.15 -12.97
N THR A 165 10.37 5.48 -12.87
CA THR A 165 9.27 6.34 -13.28
C THR A 165 9.15 6.22 -14.79
N VAL A 166 8.13 5.50 -15.26
CA VAL A 166 7.81 5.45 -16.70
C VAL A 166 7.45 6.88 -17.12
N PRO A 167 8.21 7.50 -18.04
CA PRO A 167 7.97 8.87 -18.49
C PRO A 167 6.66 9.02 -19.26
#